data_AF-A0A346R033-F1
#
_entry.id   AF-A0A346R033-F1
#
_cell.length_a   1.000
_cell.length_b   1.000
_cell.length_c   1.000
_cell.angle_alpha   90.00
_cell.angle_beta   90.00
_cell.angle_gamma   90.00
#
_symmetry.space_group_name_H-M   'P 1'
#
loop_
_entity.id
_entity.type
_entity.pdbx_description
1 polymer ?
#
loop_
_entity_poly.entity_id
_entity_poly.type
_entity_poly.pdbx_seq_one_letter_code
_entity_poly.pdbx_strand_id
1 'polypeptide(L)'
;MNFYMRTTTRMALIAGILATASSMGLQQHAFGHDGATGVVKQRMEMMGNLGGAMKALGHMISGKVPFDAGAAEKAAAVLRTHSGGDLTELFPQGSVKGTSEAHERIWDEWAEFEQLADDLELYADALAVSLQREGGGWGAAA
;
A
#
# COMPACT_ATOMS: atom_id res chain seq x y z
N MET A 1 -27.93 31.57 -21.76
CA MET A 1 -28.05 31.60 -20.28
C MET A 1 -27.56 30.25 -19.74
N ASN A 2 -26.38 30.29 -19.12
CA ASN A 2 -25.76 29.37 -18.14
C ASN A 2 -25.60 27.87 -18.42
N PHE A 3 -24.40 27.58 -18.92
CA PHE A 3 -23.53 26.47 -18.53
C PHE A 3 -23.33 26.46 -16.99
N TYR A 4 -23.59 25.36 -16.27
CA TYR A 4 -22.84 24.99 -15.05
C TYR A 4 -23.17 23.56 -14.54
N MET A 5 -22.13 22.72 -14.55
CA MET A 5 -21.76 21.68 -13.57
C MET A 5 -22.82 20.77 -12.94
N ARG A 6 -22.69 19.45 -13.15
CA ARG A 6 -22.86 18.39 -12.13
C ARG A 6 -22.39 17.02 -12.67
N THR A 7 -21.08 16.80 -12.67
CA THR A 7 -20.45 15.50 -13.01
C THR A 7 -19.53 14.97 -11.90
N THR A 8 -19.74 15.38 -10.65
CA THR A 8 -18.83 15.09 -9.53
C THR A 8 -19.39 14.17 -8.42
N THR A 9 -20.45 13.38 -8.67
CA THR A 9 -21.09 12.59 -7.59
C THR A 9 -20.72 11.09 -7.56
N ARG A 10 -19.59 10.67 -8.14
CA ARG A 10 -19.11 9.26 -8.05
C ARG A 10 -17.69 9.12 -7.48
N MET A 11 -17.26 10.06 -6.66
CA MET A 11 -16.06 9.93 -5.83
C MET A 11 -16.44 10.18 -4.38
N ALA A 12 -17.06 9.18 -3.77
CA ALA A 12 -17.22 9.08 -2.33
C ALA A 12 -17.32 7.59 -2.00
N LEU A 13 -16.85 7.21 -0.81
CA LEU A 13 -16.54 5.87 -0.30
C LEU A 13 -15.09 5.49 -0.64
N ILE A 14 -14.14 5.49 0.29
CA ILE A 14 -14.22 5.02 1.68
C ILE A 14 -13.44 6.00 2.60
N ALA A 15 -14.13 6.50 3.60
CA ALA A 15 -13.59 7.33 4.68
C ALA A 15 -13.88 6.65 6.02
N GLY A 16 -12.86 6.63 6.89
CA GLY A 16 -12.96 6.30 8.32
C GLY A 16 -12.79 4.81 8.61
N ILE A 17 -11.85 4.37 9.43
CA ILE A 17 -11.56 4.88 10.78
C ILE A 17 -10.04 4.84 11.05
N LEU A 18 -9.42 5.98 11.36
CA LEU A 18 -8.75 6.17 12.65
C LEU A 18 -8.41 7.66 12.85
N ALA A 19 -8.91 8.21 13.95
CA ALA A 19 -8.85 9.62 14.28
C ALA A 19 -7.53 10.03 14.95
N THR A 20 -7.02 11.17 14.46
CA THR A 20 -6.32 12.27 15.16
C THR A 20 -4.94 12.10 15.80
N ALA A 21 -4.01 12.83 15.17
CA ALA A 21 -3.08 13.83 15.74
C ALA A 21 -1.87 13.37 16.57
N SER A 22 -0.67 13.60 16.02
CA SER A 22 0.35 14.50 16.59
C SER A 22 1.55 14.64 15.65
N SER A 23 1.90 15.87 15.31
CA SER A 23 3.15 16.25 14.65
C SER A 23 4.31 16.11 15.63
N MET A 24 5.11 15.06 15.48
CA MET A 24 6.46 14.97 16.02
C MET A 24 7.35 14.36 14.92
N GLY A 25 8.45 15.04 14.62
CA GLY A 25 9.52 14.50 13.79
C GLY A 25 10.04 13.24 14.47
N LEU A 26 9.68 12.08 13.93
CA LEU A 26 10.20 10.81 14.38
C LEU A 26 11.42 10.50 13.52
N GLN A 27 12.59 10.51 14.17
CA GLN A 27 13.77 9.78 13.77
C GLN A 27 13.33 8.49 13.07
N GLN A 28 13.78 8.29 11.84
CA GLN A 28 13.67 6.99 11.20
C GLN A 28 14.65 6.06 11.90
N HIS A 29 14.25 5.51 13.04
CA HIS A 29 14.74 4.20 13.44
C HIS A 29 14.11 3.22 12.45
N ALA A 30 14.85 2.97 11.35
CA ALA A 30 14.71 1.68 10.70
C ALA A 30 15.08 0.66 11.78
N PHE A 31 14.07 0.07 12.42
CA PHE A 31 14.27 -1.16 13.17
C PHE A 31 14.70 -2.18 12.13
N GLY A 32 16.01 -2.31 11.96
CA GLY A 32 16.60 -3.44 11.28
C GLY A 32 16.04 -4.69 11.93
N HIS A 33 15.70 -5.66 11.11
CA HIS A 33 15.16 -6.97 11.46
C HIS A 33 16.27 -7.82 12.13
N ASP A 34 17.00 -7.21 13.08
CA ASP A 34 18.16 -7.76 13.77
C ASP A 34 17.73 -9.01 14.53
N GLY A 35 18.19 -10.16 14.06
CA GLY A 35 17.89 -11.48 14.62
C GLY A 35 16.82 -12.29 13.88
N ALA A 36 16.07 -11.69 12.95
CA ALA A 36 15.18 -12.47 12.08
C ALA A 36 15.99 -13.29 11.08
N THR A 37 15.59 -14.54 10.83
CA THR A 37 16.22 -15.42 9.85
C THR A 37 15.18 -16.14 8.98
N GLY A 38 15.62 -16.70 7.86
CA GLY A 38 14.76 -17.46 6.95
C GLY A 38 13.53 -16.66 6.48
N VAL A 39 12.38 -17.33 6.43
CA VAL A 39 11.13 -16.76 5.93
C VAL A 39 10.62 -15.57 6.76
N VAL A 40 10.91 -15.54 8.07
CA VAL A 40 10.52 -14.42 8.94
C VAL A 40 11.24 -13.14 8.52
N LYS A 41 12.54 -13.24 8.22
CA LYS A 41 13.33 -12.09 7.73
C LYS A 41 12.81 -11.60 6.38
N GLN A 42 12.60 -12.51 5.43
CA GLN A 42 12.10 -12.19 4.10
C GLN A 42 10.76 -11.45 4.17
N ARG A 43 9.85 -11.93 5.01
CA ARG A 43 8.55 -11.31 5.24
C ARG A 43 8.67 -9.92 5.86
N MET A 44 9.52 -9.74 6.87
CA MET A 44 9.72 -8.43 7.49
C MET A 44 10.31 -7.41 6.51
N GLU A 45 11.25 -7.84 5.66
CA GLU A 45 11.82 -7.01 4.59
C GLU A 45 10.76 -6.61 3.56
N MET A 46 9.96 -7.58 3.09
CA MET A 46 8.83 -7.32 2.19
C MET A 46 7.82 -6.33 2.80
N MET A 47 7.43 -6.52 4.06
CA MET A 47 6.48 -5.64 4.76
C MET A 47 7.07 -4.23 4.94
N GLY A 48 8.39 -4.11 5.12
CA GLY A 48 9.08 -2.83 5.08
C GLY A 48 8.94 -2.12 3.73
N ASN A 49 9.07 -2.84 2.62
CA ASN A 49 8.88 -2.29 1.27
C ASN A 49 7.43 -1.84 1.04
N LEU A 50 6.45 -2.66 1.42
CA LEU A 50 5.02 -2.31 1.37
C LEU A 50 4.71 -1.06 2.19
N GLY A 51 5.19 -1.01 3.43
CA GLY A 51 5.02 0.15 4.31
C GLY A 51 5.67 1.42 3.75
N GLY A 52 6.84 1.28 3.14
CA GLY A 52 7.53 2.38 2.44
C GLY A 52 6.72 2.93 1.26
N ALA A 53 6.19 2.04 0.41
CA ALA A 53 5.35 2.42 -0.74
C ALA A 53 4.06 3.11 -0.29
N MET A 54 3.35 2.53 0.69
CA MET A 54 2.13 3.13 1.25
C MET A 54 2.40 4.50 1.89
N LYS A 55 3.54 4.67 2.58
CA LYS A 55 3.94 5.96 3.16
C LYS A 55 4.18 7.01 2.09
N ALA A 56 4.86 6.65 1.00
CA ALA A 56 5.11 7.56 -0.12
C ALA A 56 3.79 8.04 -0.75
N LEU A 57 2.88 7.11 -1.05
CA LEU A 57 1.55 7.42 -1.55
C LEU A 57 0.76 8.29 -0.57
N GLY A 58 0.74 7.91 0.72
CA GLY A 58 0.04 8.64 1.76
C GLY A 58 0.53 10.09 1.92
N HIS A 59 1.83 10.35 1.79
CA HIS A 59 2.38 11.70 1.80
C HIS A 59 1.92 12.54 0.62
N MET A 60 1.85 11.96 -0.58
CA MET A 60 1.34 12.64 -1.78
C MET A 60 -0.15 12.93 -1.65
N ILE A 61 -0.95 11.93 -1.26
CA ILE A 61 -2.41 12.04 -1.08
C ILE A 61 -2.75 13.10 -0.02
N SER A 62 -2.00 13.14 1.08
CA SER A 62 -2.23 14.13 2.13
C SER A 62 -1.67 15.52 1.82
N GLY A 63 -1.05 15.72 0.65
CA GLY A 63 -0.41 16.99 0.26
C GLY A 63 0.81 17.38 1.08
N LYS A 64 1.43 16.45 1.82
CA LYS A 64 2.67 16.70 2.57
C LYS A 64 3.86 16.90 1.63
N VAL A 65 3.80 16.27 0.46
CA VAL A 65 4.71 16.45 -0.66
C VAL A 65 3.88 16.66 -1.93
N PRO A 66 4.41 17.36 -2.96
CA PRO A 66 3.74 17.44 -4.26
C PRO A 66 3.54 16.04 -4.85
N PHE A 67 2.46 15.87 -5.62
CA PHE A 67 2.24 14.65 -6.36
C PHE A 67 3.31 14.48 -7.44
N ASP A 68 3.94 13.31 -7.46
CA ASP A 68 4.91 12.88 -8.47
C ASP A 68 4.40 11.56 -9.07
N ALA A 69 3.99 11.60 -10.34
CA ALA A 69 3.44 10.45 -11.04
C ALA A 69 4.42 9.28 -11.12
N GLY A 70 5.71 9.54 -11.35
CA GLY A 70 6.74 8.49 -11.43
C GLY A 70 7.02 7.85 -10.06
N ALA A 71 6.96 8.64 -8.98
CA ALA A 71 7.05 8.11 -7.62
C ALA A 71 5.80 7.28 -7.26
N ALA A 72 4.61 7.73 -7.67
CA ALA A 72 3.37 6.99 -7.47
C ALA A 72 3.34 5.67 -8.25
N GLU A 73 3.81 5.65 -9.50
CA GLU A 73 3.93 4.44 -10.31
C GLU A 73 4.91 3.44 -9.68
N LYS A 74 6.06 3.90 -9.19
CA LYS A 74 7.01 3.03 -8.47
C LYS A 74 6.41 2.45 -7.21
N ALA A 75 5.68 3.25 -6.44
CA ALA A 75 5.00 2.76 -5.24
C ALA A 75 3.92 1.72 -5.60
N ALA A 76 3.10 1.97 -6.62
CA ALA A 76 2.10 1.02 -7.10
C ALA A 76 2.75 -0.30 -7.56
N ALA A 77 3.88 -0.23 -8.26
CA ALA A 77 4.62 -1.42 -8.67
C ALA A 77 5.15 -2.22 -7.48
N VAL A 78 5.65 -1.56 -6.42
CA VAL A 78 6.09 -2.24 -5.19
C VAL A 78 4.92 -2.93 -4.49
N LEU A 79 3.76 -2.28 -4.41
CA LEU A 79 2.56 -2.89 -3.81
C LEU A 79 2.15 -4.15 -4.57
N ARG A 80 2.07 -4.05 -5.90
CA ARG A 80 1.71 -5.17 -6.78
C ARG A 80 2.67 -6.35 -6.64
N THR A 81 3.98 -6.10 -6.72
CA THR A 81 5.03 -7.14 -6.61
C THR A 81 5.09 -7.82 -5.24
N HIS A 82 4.49 -7.23 -4.20
CA HIS A 82 4.51 -7.78 -2.84
C HIS A 82 3.11 -8.06 -2.32
N SER A 83 2.23 -8.51 -3.20
CA SER A 83 0.82 -8.82 -2.91
C SER A 83 0.44 -10.21 -3.43
N GLY A 84 -0.82 -10.62 -3.24
CA GLY A 84 -1.33 -11.92 -3.69
C GLY A 84 -0.46 -13.11 -3.27
N GLY A 85 -0.15 -13.97 -4.23
CA GLY A 85 0.69 -15.15 -4.05
C GLY A 85 2.07 -14.84 -3.44
N ASP A 86 2.75 -13.81 -3.94
CA ASP A 86 4.10 -13.44 -3.46
C ASP A 86 4.08 -13.12 -1.95
N LEU A 87 3.00 -12.49 -1.47
CA LEU A 87 2.81 -12.21 -0.04
C LEU A 87 2.52 -13.49 0.76
N THR A 88 1.56 -14.29 0.31
CA THR A 88 1.07 -15.46 1.05
C THR A 88 2.11 -16.58 1.15
N GLU A 89 2.97 -16.75 0.14
CA GLU A 89 4.08 -17.71 0.16
C GLU A 89 5.07 -17.49 1.32
N LEU A 90 5.15 -16.26 1.84
CA LEU A 90 5.99 -15.95 3.00
C LEU A 90 5.33 -16.26 4.35
N PHE A 91 4.16 -16.90 4.39
CA PHE A 91 3.47 -17.30 5.62
C PHE A 91 3.26 -18.83 5.73
N PRO A 92 4.31 -19.66 5.62
CA PRO A 92 4.15 -21.09 5.85
C PRO A 92 3.71 -21.36 7.30
N GLN A 93 2.89 -22.39 7.49
CA GLN A 93 2.35 -22.73 8.80
C GLN A 93 3.46 -22.97 9.83
N GLY A 94 3.26 -22.43 11.04
CA GLY A 94 4.25 -22.53 12.12
C GLY A 94 5.41 -21.52 12.03
N SER A 95 5.39 -20.59 11.08
CA SER A 95 6.39 -19.52 10.93
C SER A 95 6.21 -18.33 11.89
N VAL A 96 5.77 -18.60 13.12
CA VAL A 96 5.51 -17.60 14.20
C VAL A 96 6.57 -17.57 15.29
N LYS A 97 7.61 -18.41 15.20
CA LYS A 97 8.63 -18.51 16.25
C LYS A 97 9.66 -17.38 16.17
N GLY A 98 10.31 -17.11 17.30
CA GLY A 98 11.42 -16.14 17.37
C GLY A 98 10.92 -14.70 17.32
N THR A 99 11.51 -13.88 16.45
CA THR A 99 11.21 -12.45 16.30
C THR A 99 10.04 -12.15 15.36
N SER A 100 9.22 -13.15 15.05
CA SER A 100 8.07 -12.97 14.15
C SER A 100 6.98 -12.13 14.80
N GLU A 101 6.44 -11.17 14.06
CA GLU A 101 5.25 -10.38 14.44
C GLU A 101 3.93 -11.00 13.95
N ALA A 102 4.00 -12.06 13.14
CA ALA A 102 2.82 -12.75 12.61
C ALA A 102 2.03 -13.47 13.73
N HIS A 103 0.72 -13.28 13.76
CA HIS A 103 -0.17 -13.90 14.75
C HIS A 103 -0.70 -15.25 14.25
N GLU A 104 -0.91 -16.22 15.15
CA GLU A 104 -1.40 -17.58 14.80
C GLU A 104 -2.75 -17.57 14.08
N ARG A 105 -3.60 -16.57 14.37
CA ARG A 105 -4.90 -16.34 13.70
C ARG A 105 -4.80 -16.32 12.17
N ILE A 106 -3.66 -15.94 11.59
CA ILE A 106 -3.48 -15.94 10.12
C ILE A 106 -3.81 -17.32 9.53
N TRP A 107 -3.47 -18.42 10.21
CA TRP A 107 -3.76 -19.76 9.71
C TRP A 107 -5.15 -20.27 10.12
N ASP A 108 -5.74 -19.71 11.18
CA ASP A 108 -7.15 -19.97 11.53
C ASP A 108 -8.10 -19.32 10.51
N GLU A 109 -7.70 -18.18 9.96
CA GLU A 109 -8.47 -17.33 9.04
C GLU A 109 -7.77 -17.22 7.66
N TRP A 110 -7.16 -18.32 7.19
CA TRP A 110 -6.28 -18.30 6.01
C TRP A 110 -6.95 -17.73 4.75
N ALA A 111 -8.22 -18.09 4.50
CA ALA A 111 -8.96 -17.59 3.33
C ALA A 111 -9.17 -16.07 3.37
N GLU A 112 -9.32 -15.48 4.56
CA GLU A 112 -9.41 -14.02 4.71
C GLU A 112 -8.06 -13.36 4.45
N PHE A 113 -6.99 -13.99 4.94
CA PHE A 113 -5.63 -13.51 4.70
C PHE A 113 -5.25 -13.54 3.21
N GLU A 114 -5.59 -14.62 2.49
CA GLU A 114 -5.41 -14.72 1.03
C GLU A 114 -6.22 -13.64 0.30
N GLN A 115 -7.50 -13.46 0.67
CA GLN A 115 -8.33 -12.43 0.05
C GLN A 115 -7.76 -11.02 0.25
N LEU A 116 -7.22 -10.70 1.43
CA LEU A 116 -6.57 -9.42 1.68
C LEU A 116 -5.30 -9.23 0.84
N ALA A 117 -4.56 -10.31 0.58
CA ALA A 117 -3.39 -10.28 -0.28
C ALA A 117 -3.79 -10.02 -1.75
N ASP A 118 -4.83 -10.70 -2.24
CA ASP A 118 -5.37 -10.52 -3.60
C ASP A 118 -5.99 -9.13 -3.79
N ASP A 119 -6.70 -8.63 -2.77
CA ASP A 119 -7.26 -7.28 -2.77
C ASP A 119 -6.14 -6.22 -2.89
N LEU A 120 -5.02 -6.42 -2.19
CA LEU A 120 -3.87 -5.53 -2.31
C LEU A 120 -3.32 -5.50 -3.75
N GLU A 121 -3.24 -6.66 -4.41
CA GLU A 121 -2.82 -6.76 -5.82
C GLU A 121 -3.80 -6.00 -6.73
N LEU A 122 -5.09 -6.28 -6.57
CA LEU A 122 -6.16 -5.65 -7.35
C LEU A 122 -6.13 -4.13 -7.23
N TYR A 123 -5.99 -3.60 -6.02
CA TYR A 123 -5.94 -2.15 -5.79
C TYR A 123 -4.64 -1.52 -6.31
N ALA A 124 -3.50 -2.23 -6.22
CA ALA A 124 -2.25 -1.77 -6.80
C ALA A 124 -2.32 -1.67 -8.33
N ASP A 125 -2.94 -2.65 -9.00
CA ASP A 125 -3.20 -2.63 -10.43
C ASP A 125 -4.14 -1.49 -10.83
N ALA A 126 -5.23 -1.30 -10.09
CA ALA A 126 -6.17 -0.21 -10.33
C ALA A 126 -5.50 1.17 -10.17
N LEU A 127 -4.60 1.32 -9.19
CA LEU A 127 -3.80 2.53 -9.02
C LEU A 127 -2.88 2.76 -10.22
N ALA A 128 -2.13 1.74 -10.65
CA ALA A 128 -1.23 1.84 -11.81
C ALA A 128 -1.97 2.26 -13.08
N VAL A 129 -3.13 1.68 -13.35
CA VAL A 129 -3.99 2.07 -14.49
C VAL A 129 -4.46 3.52 -14.37
N SER A 130 -4.82 3.96 -13.17
CA SER A 130 -5.30 5.33 -12.94
C SER A 130 -4.21 6.36 -13.21
N LEU A 131 -2.97 6.09 -12.77
CA LEU A 131 -1.81 6.97 -12.98
C LEU A 131 -1.48 7.15 -14.47
N GLN A 132 -1.56 6.09 -15.25
CA GLN A 132 -1.33 6.14 -16.71
C GLN A 132 -2.38 7.01 -17.43
N ARG A 133 -3.62 6.99 -16.95
CA ARG A 133 -4.71 7.79 -17.53
C ARG A 133 -4.55 9.28 -17.25
N GLU A 134 -4.04 9.65 -16.08
CA GLU A 134 -3.77 11.04 -15.72
C GLU A 134 -2.50 11.58 -16.41
N GLY A 135 -1.48 10.74 -16.60
CA GLY A 135 -0.27 11.09 -17.36
C GLY A 135 -0.50 11.38 -18.86
N GLY A 136 -1.64 10.95 -19.42
CA GLY A 136 -2.03 11.21 -20.82
C GLY A 136 -2.99 12.40 -21.03
N GLY A 137 -3.48 13.04 -19.95
CA GLY A 137 -4.62 13.96 -19.99
C GLY A 137 -4.32 15.44 -20.21
N TRP A 138 -3.06 15.86 -20.29
CA TRP A 138 -2.67 17.28 -20.38
C TRP A 138 -1.83 17.59 -21.63
N GLY A 139 -2.24 17.05 -22.78
CA GLY A 139 -1.53 17.24 -24.05
C GLY A 139 -2.40 17.40 -25.30
N ALA A 140 -3.73 17.54 -25.17
CA ALA A 140 -4.60 17.68 -26.35
C ALA A 140 -5.79 18.62 -26.08
N ALA A 141 -5.50 19.91 -26.03
CA ALA A 141 -6.43 20.95 -26.44
C ALA A 141 -5.60 22.09 -27.06
N ALA A 142 -5.34 21.94 -28.36
CA ALA A 142 -4.93 23.02 -29.25
C ALA A 142 -6.17 23.73 -29.79
#